data_AF-A4CM68-F1
#
_entry.id   AF-A4CM68-F1
#
_cell.length_a   1.000
_cell.length_b   1.000
_cell.length_c   1.000
_cell.angle_alpha   90.00
_cell.angle_beta   90.00
_cell.angle_gamma   90.00
#
_symmetry.space_group_name_H-M   'P 1'
#
loop_
_entity.id
_entity.type
_entity.pdbx_description
1 polymer ?
#
loop_
_entity_poly.entity_id
_entity_poly.type
_entity_poly.pdbx_seq_one_letter_code
_entity_poly.pdbx_strand_id
1 'polypeptide(L)'
;MPLSQTTRNFQRFQIFSFFLLLIFVSCGEQSGTPPGDDPGQQEMVNAPEGIITLEEARIDFELYSKRRAPLIRQYEDSLLRAEGVDSAFAVARYVAFDYANLKQYMQYIEQEAQKAGTDISSLRVYFGNNPESGGHVHPRQNTVFLVPAAQPDKERDEQFGLYIRPDGTAGYLSLDLQPVKGQGSGMDQDGMERSEAAFLSLPTAPATLQDGGSLIMNFGGSAPPPHN
;
A
#
# COMPACT_ATOMS: atom_id res chain seq x y z
N MET A 1 -20.67 -62.03 52.53
CA MET A 1 -20.19 -62.81 51.37
C MET A 1 -21.29 -63.77 50.96
N PRO A 2 -21.54 -64.07 49.68
CA PRO A 2 -21.27 -63.31 48.45
C PRO A 2 -22.41 -63.41 47.37
N LEU A 3 -22.31 -62.56 46.32
CA LEU A 3 -22.64 -62.78 44.87
C LEU A 3 -24.12 -63.13 44.46
N SER A 4 -24.67 -62.81 43.28
CA SER A 4 -24.21 -62.24 42.02
C SER A 4 -25.41 -61.70 41.19
N GLN A 5 -25.07 -61.01 40.11
CA GLN A 5 -25.84 -60.43 38.99
C GLN A 5 -26.92 -61.37 38.38
N THR A 6 -27.92 -60.97 37.57
CA THR A 6 -27.77 -60.41 36.21
C THR A 6 -29.14 -60.10 35.55
N THR A 7 -29.14 -59.14 34.61
CA THR A 7 -29.89 -59.06 33.32
C THR A 7 -31.31 -58.48 33.12
N ARG A 8 -31.31 -57.44 32.26
CA ARG A 8 -32.12 -57.19 31.02
C ARG A 8 -33.53 -56.58 31.09
N ASN A 9 -33.54 -55.27 30.90
CA ASN A 9 -34.30 -54.48 29.92
C ASN A 9 -35.38 -55.21 29.09
N PHE A 10 -36.65 -54.82 29.25
CA PHE A 10 -37.53 -54.63 28.10
C PHE A 10 -38.72 -53.71 28.45
N GLN A 11 -38.73 -52.56 27.79
CA GLN A 11 -39.91 -51.88 27.26
C GLN A 11 -40.96 -51.23 28.18
N ARG A 12 -41.10 -49.93 27.87
CA ARG A 12 -42.36 -49.16 27.70
C ARG A 12 -42.93 -48.57 29.00
N PHE A 13 -42.46 -47.38 29.36
CA PHE A 13 -43.02 -46.07 28.99
C PHE A 13 -44.49 -45.96 29.41
N GLN A 14 -44.73 -45.22 30.49
CA GLN A 14 -45.96 -44.49 30.88
C GLN A 14 -45.93 -44.27 32.41
N ILE A 15 -45.09 -43.34 32.88
CA ILE A 15 -45.28 -42.73 34.21
C ILE A 15 -45.48 -41.23 33.94
N PHE A 16 -46.72 -40.93 33.63
CA PHE A 16 -47.27 -39.58 33.58
C PHE A 16 -47.49 -39.12 35.01
N SER A 17 -47.17 -37.85 35.29
CA SER A 17 -47.64 -37.10 36.45
C SER A 17 -47.05 -37.46 37.83
N PHE A 18 -45.92 -36.83 38.20
CA PHE A 18 -45.70 -36.29 39.55
C PHE A 18 -44.52 -35.31 39.55
N PHE A 19 -44.58 -34.29 40.41
CA PHE A 19 -43.61 -33.20 40.62
C PHE A 19 -43.80 -31.91 39.82
N LEU A 20 -44.97 -31.32 39.99
CA LEU A 20 -45.14 -29.88 40.10
C LEU A 20 -44.96 -29.49 41.57
N LEU A 21 -43.78 -29.03 42.00
CA LEU A 21 -43.63 -28.24 43.24
C LEU A 21 -42.23 -27.62 43.39
N LEU A 22 -42.23 -26.34 43.78
CA LEU A 22 -41.14 -25.49 44.29
C LEU A 22 -40.26 -24.91 43.15
N ILE A 23 -40.18 -23.59 42.95
CA ILE A 23 -39.69 -22.61 43.94
C ILE A 23 -40.38 -21.25 43.72
N PHE A 24 -41.01 -20.71 44.78
CA PHE A 24 -41.20 -19.28 44.97
C PHE A 24 -40.17 -18.79 46.00
N VAL A 25 -39.76 -17.53 45.83
CA VAL A 25 -38.99 -16.65 46.73
C VAL A 25 -37.47 -16.69 46.59
N SER A 26 -36.94 -15.76 45.80
CA SER A 26 -36.07 -14.71 46.35
C SER A 26 -36.03 -13.50 45.41
N CYS A 27 -36.50 -12.36 45.88
CA CYS A 27 -36.25 -11.05 45.30
C CYS A 27 -34.96 -10.54 45.97
N GLY A 28 -33.89 -10.32 45.22
CA GLY A 28 -32.60 -9.87 45.74
C GLY A 28 -31.80 -9.13 44.68
N GLU A 29 -31.65 -7.82 44.90
CA GLU A 29 -30.70 -6.86 44.33
C GLU A 29 -30.16 -7.04 42.91
N GLN A 30 -30.61 -6.12 42.04
CA GLN A 30 -29.94 -5.70 40.83
C GLN A 30 -28.59 -5.05 41.19
N SER A 31 -27.56 -5.88 41.36
CA SER A 31 -26.16 -5.47 41.44
C SER A 31 -25.54 -5.65 40.05
N GLY A 32 -24.91 -4.58 39.57
CA GLY A 32 -24.44 -4.44 38.20
C GLY A 32 -23.50 -5.55 37.77
N THR A 33 -23.84 -6.19 36.66
CA THR A 33 -22.87 -6.86 35.80
C THR A 33 -22.35 -5.79 34.83
N PRO A 34 -21.03 -5.58 34.68
CA PRO A 34 -20.50 -4.75 33.60
C PRO A 34 -21.01 -5.33 32.27
N PRO A 35 -21.42 -4.50 31.29
CA PRO A 35 -21.71 -5.00 29.95
C PRO A 35 -20.45 -5.72 29.46
N GLY A 36 -20.57 -7.02 29.26
CA GLY A 36 -19.53 -7.81 28.62
C GLY A 36 -19.29 -7.28 27.22
N ASP A 37 -18.02 -7.29 26.82
CA ASP A 37 -17.55 -6.93 25.48
C ASP A 37 -18.43 -7.60 24.41
N ASP A 38 -19.15 -6.77 23.66
CA ASP A 38 -19.91 -7.18 22.48
C ASP A 38 -18.92 -7.53 21.36
N PRO A 39 -18.86 -8.80 20.91
CA PRO A 39 -17.97 -9.22 19.83
C PRO A 39 -18.52 -8.71 18.50
N GLY A 40 -18.33 -7.43 18.19
CA GLY A 40 -18.85 -6.89 16.93
C GLY A 40 -18.63 -5.40 16.65
N GLN A 41 -18.14 -4.59 17.58
CA GLN A 41 -17.86 -3.18 17.28
C GLN A 41 -16.54 -3.08 16.51
N GLN A 42 -16.62 -3.21 15.18
CA GLN A 42 -15.56 -2.69 14.31
C GLN A 42 -15.44 -1.19 14.59
N GLU A 43 -14.26 -0.75 15.04
CA GLU A 43 -13.99 0.67 15.23
C GLU A 43 -14.31 1.42 13.93
N MET A 44 -15.15 2.46 14.05
CA MET A 44 -15.52 3.29 12.91
C MET A 44 -14.27 4.07 12.47
N VAL A 45 -13.78 3.78 11.26
CA VAL A 45 -12.65 4.51 10.68
C VAL A 45 -13.12 5.88 10.20
N ASN A 46 -12.53 6.95 10.73
CA ASN A 46 -12.82 8.32 10.29
C ASN A 46 -12.35 8.54 8.84
N ALA A 47 -13.05 9.42 8.13
CA ALA A 47 -12.63 9.84 6.80
C ALA A 47 -11.26 10.55 6.89
N PRO A 48 -10.27 10.18 6.06
CA PRO A 48 -8.99 10.85 6.05
C PRO A 48 -9.11 12.30 5.56
N GLU A 49 -8.18 13.14 6.00
CA GLU A 49 -8.00 14.47 5.43
C GLU A 49 -7.60 14.37 3.94
N GLY A 50 -8.03 15.34 3.14
CA GLY A 50 -7.67 15.42 1.71
C GLY A 50 -8.64 14.72 0.74
N ILE A 51 -9.77 14.19 1.19
CA ILE A 51 -10.86 13.80 0.28
C ILE A 51 -11.42 15.07 -0.38
N ILE A 52 -11.26 15.16 -1.70
CA ILE A 52 -11.81 16.25 -2.51
C ILE A 52 -13.25 15.97 -2.92
N THR A 53 -13.96 17.04 -3.30
CA THR A 53 -15.32 16.92 -3.86
C THR A 53 -15.31 16.35 -5.27
N LEU A 54 -16.45 15.82 -5.72
CA LEU A 54 -16.61 15.35 -7.10
C LEU A 54 -16.42 16.47 -8.13
N GLU A 55 -16.78 17.71 -7.80
CA GLU A 55 -16.62 18.85 -8.70
C GLU A 55 -15.15 19.24 -8.86
N GLU A 56 -14.38 19.26 -7.77
CA GLU A 56 -12.92 19.49 -7.83
C GLU A 56 -12.23 18.39 -8.67
N ALA A 57 -12.56 17.11 -8.43
CA ALA A 57 -12.02 16.00 -9.22
C ALA A 57 -12.32 16.14 -10.73
N ARG A 58 -13.54 16.58 -11.07
CA ARG A 58 -13.95 16.83 -12.45
C ARG A 58 -13.15 17.99 -13.08
N ILE A 59 -12.96 19.08 -12.36
CA ILE A 59 -12.17 20.23 -12.81
C ILE A 59 -10.72 19.79 -13.11
N ASP A 60 -10.09 19.03 -12.22
CA ASP A 60 -8.72 18.55 -12.40
C ASP A 60 -8.59 17.63 -13.63
N PHE A 61 -9.53 16.71 -13.81
CA PHE A 61 -9.60 15.84 -14.99
C PHE A 61 -9.72 16.63 -16.30
N GLU A 62 -10.60 17.63 -16.33
CA GLU A 62 -10.80 18.50 -17.49
C GLU A 62 -9.58 19.37 -17.79
N LEU A 63 -8.91 19.89 -16.76
CA LEU A 63 -7.69 20.67 -16.92
C LEU A 63 -6.55 19.82 -17.49
N TYR A 64 -6.37 18.59 -17.02
CA TYR A 64 -5.39 17.67 -17.60
C TYR A 64 -5.73 17.35 -19.07
N SER A 65 -7.01 17.12 -19.37
CA SER A 65 -7.50 16.88 -20.73
C SER A 65 -7.27 18.03 -21.70
N LYS A 66 -7.37 19.27 -21.24
CA LYS A 66 -7.17 20.46 -22.07
C LYS A 66 -5.71 20.87 -22.18
N ARG A 67 -4.94 20.74 -21.09
CA ARG A 67 -3.60 21.32 -20.98
C ARG A 67 -2.45 20.34 -21.20
N ARG A 68 -2.63 19.05 -20.91
CA ARG A 68 -1.53 18.07 -20.91
C ARG A 68 -1.70 17.01 -21.99
N ALA A 69 -2.86 16.39 -22.08
CA ALA A 69 -3.06 15.28 -23.01
C ALA A 69 -2.78 15.63 -24.50
N PRO A 70 -3.19 16.79 -25.03
CA PRO A 70 -2.90 17.13 -26.43
C PRO A 70 -1.40 17.28 -26.70
N LEU A 71 -0.64 17.82 -25.74
CA LEU A 71 0.80 18.01 -25.89
C LEU A 71 1.54 16.67 -25.89
N ILE A 72 1.18 15.76 -24.99
CA ILE A 72 1.75 14.41 -24.94
C ILE A 72 1.43 13.67 -26.23
N ARG A 73 0.16 13.66 -26.65
CA ARG A 73 -0.25 13.01 -27.90
C ARG A 73 0.51 13.57 -29.09
N GLN A 74 0.57 14.91 -29.24
CA GLN A 74 1.24 15.54 -30.38
C GLN A 74 2.72 15.14 -30.47
N TYR A 75 3.41 15.08 -29.33
CA TYR A 75 4.80 14.67 -29.27
C TYR A 75 4.96 13.19 -29.64
N GLU A 76 4.22 12.29 -29.00
CA GLU A 76 4.32 10.85 -29.25
C GLU A 76 3.90 10.47 -30.68
N ASP A 77 2.83 11.09 -31.22
CA ASP A 77 2.42 10.93 -32.62
C ASP A 77 3.55 11.35 -33.59
N SER A 78 4.36 12.35 -33.22
CA SER A 78 5.48 12.78 -34.06
C SER A 78 6.58 11.74 -34.14
N LEU A 79 6.84 11.01 -33.05
CA LEU A 79 7.80 9.90 -33.01
C LEU A 79 7.26 8.71 -33.80
N LEU A 80 6.00 8.34 -33.59
CA LEU A 80 5.33 7.27 -34.34
C LEU A 80 5.37 7.52 -35.85
N ARG A 81 5.07 8.75 -36.29
CA ARG A 81 5.18 9.12 -37.72
C ARG A 81 6.61 9.01 -38.24
N ALA A 82 7.62 9.40 -37.46
CA ALA A 82 9.02 9.28 -37.86
C ALA A 82 9.45 7.80 -37.99
N GLU A 83 8.83 6.91 -37.22
CA GLU A 83 8.99 5.45 -37.31
C GLU A 83 8.13 4.80 -38.41
N GLY A 84 7.32 5.59 -39.15
CA GLY A 84 6.42 5.07 -40.18
C GLY A 84 5.20 4.33 -39.62
N VAL A 85 4.86 4.53 -38.34
CA VAL A 85 3.70 3.95 -37.67
C VAL A 85 2.51 4.89 -37.82
N ASP A 86 1.48 4.44 -38.52
CA ASP A 86 0.22 5.17 -38.70
C ASP A 86 -0.75 4.82 -37.56
N SER A 87 -0.52 5.40 -36.39
CA SER A 87 -1.37 5.24 -35.20
C SER A 87 -1.37 6.51 -34.35
N ALA A 88 -2.50 6.81 -33.73
CA ALA A 88 -2.58 7.87 -32.72
C ALA A 88 -2.16 7.33 -31.35
N PHE A 89 -1.31 8.07 -30.65
CA PHE A 89 -0.89 7.76 -29.31
C PHE A 89 -2.03 7.99 -28.32
N ALA A 90 -2.30 6.95 -27.53
CA ALA A 90 -3.29 6.99 -26.48
C ALA A 90 -2.63 7.47 -25.18
N VAL A 91 -2.99 8.67 -24.73
CA VAL A 91 -2.43 9.25 -23.49
C VAL A 91 -3.07 8.56 -22.28
N ALA A 92 -2.24 8.15 -21.33
CA ALA A 92 -2.69 7.58 -20.06
C ALA A 92 -3.54 8.59 -19.28
N ARG A 93 -4.63 8.13 -18.66
CA ARG A 93 -5.54 8.98 -17.87
C ARG A 93 -5.59 8.63 -16.40
N TYR A 94 -5.35 7.37 -16.10
CA TYR A 94 -5.25 6.85 -14.75
C TYR A 94 -4.25 5.71 -14.74
N VAL A 95 -3.79 5.39 -13.54
CA VAL A 95 -3.00 4.22 -13.24
C VAL A 95 -3.77 3.42 -12.21
N ALA A 96 -4.06 2.16 -12.51
CA ALA A 96 -4.80 1.28 -11.62
C ALA A 96 -3.84 0.37 -10.85
N PHE A 97 -4.06 0.28 -9.54
CA PHE A 97 -3.45 -0.74 -8.69
C PHE A 97 -4.52 -1.76 -8.31
N ASP A 98 -4.17 -3.04 -8.33
CA ASP A 98 -5.03 -4.03 -7.70
C ASP A 98 -5.15 -3.74 -6.21
N TYR A 99 -6.38 -3.62 -5.72
CA TYR A 99 -6.65 -3.16 -4.36
C TYR A 99 -6.10 -4.12 -3.31
N ALA A 100 -6.23 -5.43 -3.53
CA ALA A 100 -5.75 -6.44 -2.58
C ALA A 100 -4.21 -6.43 -2.52
N ASN A 101 -3.56 -6.37 -3.68
CA ASN A 101 -2.12 -6.30 -3.78
C ASN A 101 -1.56 -5.00 -3.20
N LEU A 102 -2.25 -3.86 -3.40
CA LEU A 102 -1.83 -2.59 -2.79
C LEU A 102 -1.90 -2.67 -1.26
N LYS A 103 -2.98 -3.24 -0.69
CA LYS A 103 -3.06 -3.45 0.77
C LYS A 103 -1.95 -4.36 1.29
N GLN A 104 -1.69 -5.48 0.60
CA GLN A 104 -0.60 -6.36 0.95
C GLN A 104 0.75 -5.65 0.87
N TYR A 105 0.96 -4.83 -0.16
CA TYR A 105 2.18 -4.03 -0.31
C TYR A 105 2.37 -3.05 0.84
N MET A 106 1.32 -2.33 1.27
CA MET A 106 1.39 -1.43 2.44
C MET A 106 1.83 -2.20 3.70
N GLN A 107 1.25 -3.38 3.95
CA GLN A 107 1.65 -4.23 5.08
C GLN A 107 3.09 -4.73 4.96
N TYR A 108 3.52 -5.08 3.75
CA TYR A 108 4.86 -5.57 3.48
C TYR A 108 5.92 -4.49 3.75
N ILE A 109 5.74 -3.28 3.21
CA ILE A 109 6.71 -2.19 3.41
C ILE A 109 6.80 -1.75 4.87
N GLU A 110 5.68 -1.76 5.60
CA GLU A 110 5.66 -1.49 7.05
C GLU A 110 6.46 -2.56 7.82
N GLN A 111 6.25 -3.84 7.49
CA GLN A 111 7.00 -4.93 8.10
C GLN A 111 8.51 -4.82 7.84
N GLU A 112 8.92 -4.55 6.60
CA GLU A 112 10.34 -4.45 6.25
C GLU A 112 10.99 -3.22 6.89
N ALA A 113 10.29 -2.08 6.95
CA ALA A 113 10.77 -0.89 7.65
C ALA A 113 11.01 -1.17 9.14
N GLN A 114 10.05 -1.82 9.82
CA GLN A 114 10.18 -2.18 11.23
C GLN A 114 11.35 -3.12 11.50
N LYS A 115 11.54 -4.16 10.66
CA LYS A 115 12.70 -5.07 10.76
C LYS A 115 14.02 -4.31 10.63
N ALA A 116 14.04 -3.27 9.81
CA ALA A 116 15.18 -2.41 9.57
C ALA A 116 15.36 -1.28 10.60
N GLY A 117 14.51 -1.23 11.63
CA GLY A 117 14.59 -0.27 12.73
C GLY A 117 14.18 1.16 12.33
N THR A 118 13.31 1.32 11.34
CA THR A 118 12.79 2.61 10.88
C THR A 118 11.27 2.57 10.69
N ASP A 119 10.67 3.75 10.55
CA ASP A 119 9.24 3.94 10.32
C ASP A 119 9.04 4.65 8.96
N ILE A 120 7.99 4.27 8.24
CA ILE A 120 7.58 4.97 7.02
C ILE A 120 6.88 6.26 7.41
N SER A 121 7.37 7.39 6.90
CA SER A 121 6.82 8.72 7.15
C SER A 121 5.92 9.22 6.01
N SER A 122 6.16 8.78 4.78
CA SER A 122 5.28 9.06 3.65
C SER A 122 5.42 8.01 2.54
N LEU A 123 4.44 8.00 1.62
CA LEU A 123 4.52 7.24 0.39
C LEU A 123 4.64 8.20 -0.78
N ARG A 124 5.76 8.14 -1.51
CA ARG A 124 6.00 8.97 -2.69
C ARG A 124 5.44 8.28 -3.92
N VAL A 125 4.74 9.05 -4.74
CA VAL A 125 4.29 8.62 -6.07
C VAL A 125 5.17 9.31 -7.11
N TYR A 126 6.02 8.53 -7.78
CA TYR A 126 6.89 9.04 -8.82
C TYR A 126 6.23 8.92 -10.18
N PHE A 127 6.38 9.95 -11.02
CA PHE A 127 6.03 9.86 -12.43
C PHE A 127 7.14 9.17 -13.21
N GLY A 128 6.77 8.20 -14.05
CA GLY A 128 7.66 7.51 -14.96
C GLY A 128 7.07 7.37 -16.35
N ASN A 129 7.82 6.75 -17.24
CA ASN A 129 7.35 6.36 -18.57
C ASN A 129 7.71 4.91 -18.83
N ASN A 130 6.79 4.13 -19.38
CA ASN A 130 7.07 2.75 -19.75
C ASN A 130 8.12 2.74 -20.87
N PRO A 131 9.18 1.91 -20.76
CA PRO A 131 10.13 1.77 -21.84
C PRO A 131 9.46 1.20 -23.09
N GLU A 132 10.07 1.47 -24.23
CA GLU A 132 9.59 0.99 -25.51
C GLU A 132 9.70 -0.53 -25.63
N SER A 133 10.80 -1.10 -25.12
CA SER A 133 11.05 -2.53 -25.04
C SER A 133 10.69 -3.08 -23.65
N GLY A 134 10.53 -4.40 -23.54
CA GLY A 134 10.31 -5.06 -22.24
C GLY A 134 8.90 -5.62 -22.00
N GLY A 135 8.04 -5.68 -23.03
CA GLY A 135 6.74 -6.36 -22.95
C GLY A 135 5.65 -5.61 -22.19
N HIS A 136 5.78 -4.29 -22.05
CA HIS A 136 4.73 -3.45 -21.46
C HIS A 136 3.50 -3.42 -22.36
N VAL A 137 2.32 -3.54 -21.75
CA VAL A 137 1.02 -3.48 -22.47
C VAL A 137 0.87 -2.15 -23.22
N HIS A 138 1.42 -1.07 -22.66
CA HIS A 138 1.42 0.26 -23.26
C HIS A 138 2.82 0.90 -23.19
N PRO A 139 3.68 0.64 -24.19
CA PRO A 139 4.98 1.29 -24.30
C PRO A 139 4.84 2.81 -24.43
N ARG A 140 5.82 3.56 -23.93
CA ARG A 140 5.87 5.05 -23.98
C ARG A 140 4.76 5.77 -23.21
N GLN A 141 3.77 5.08 -22.66
CA GLN A 141 2.78 5.69 -21.78
C GLN A 141 3.36 6.02 -20.41
N ASN A 142 2.88 7.14 -19.86
CA ASN A 142 3.16 7.50 -18.48
C ASN A 142 2.72 6.37 -17.55
N THR A 143 3.53 6.14 -16.53
CA THR A 143 3.23 5.25 -15.41
C THR A 143 3.54 5.99 -14.10
N VAL A 144 3.19 5.37 -12.98
CA VAL A 144 3.67 5.77 -11.66
C VAL A 144 4.20 4.58 -10.90
N PHE A 145 5.14 4.84 -10.00
CA PHE A 145 5.62 3.84 -9.04
C PHE A 145 5.69 4.44 -7.64
N LEU A 146 5.52 3.56 -6.65
CA LEU A 146 5.42 3.91 -5.24
C LEU A 146 6.78 3.69 -4.58
N VAL A 147 7.23 4.68 -3.82
CA VAL A 147 8.49 4.62 -3.05
C VAL A 147 8.17 4.99 -1.60
N PRO A 148 8.29 4.06 -0.63
CA PRO A 148 8.18 4.44 0.77
C PRO A 148 9.29 5.42 1.11
N ALA A 149 9.01 6.37 1.99
CA ALA A 149 10.00 7.31 2.47
C ALA A 149 10.04 7.30 3.99
N ALA A 150 11.24 7.54 4.53
CA ALA A 150 11.51 7.56 5.96
C ALA A 150 12.35 8.79 6.31
N GLN A 151 12.28 9.20 7.58
CA GLN A 151 13.18 10.20 8.14
C GLN A 151 14.37 9.49 8.78
N PRO A 152 15.61 9.73 8.32
CA PRO A 152 16.81 9.14 8.93
C PRO A 152 17.03 9.58 10.37
N ASP A 153 16.57 10.78 10.69
CA ASP A 153 16.71 11.45 11.98
C ASP A 153 15.38 12.12 12.30
N LYS A 154 14.81 11.81 13.47
CA LYS A 154 13.51 12.34 13.93
C LYS A 154 13.56 13.85 14.19
N GLU A 155 14.75 14.44 14.28
CA GLU A 155 14.94 15.88 14.45
C GLU A 155 15.02 16.64 13.12
N ARG A 156 15.05 15.94 11.97
CA ARG A 156 15.07 16.55 10.64
C ARG A 156 13.73 16.38 9.93
N ASP A 157 13.30 17.45 9.26
CA ASP A 157 12.10 17.42 8.42
C ASP A 157 12.33 16.68 7.08
N GLU A 158 13.58 16.43 6.71
CA GLU A 158 13.92 15.82 5.43
C GLU A 158 13.60 14.31 5.40
N GLN A 159 12.82 13.93 4.40
CA GLN A 159 12.49 12.54 4.12
C GLN A 159 13.32 12.03 2.93
N PHE A 160 13.65 10.76 2.92
CA PHE A 160 14.37 10.09 1.83
C PHE A 160 13.63 8.82 1.43
N GLY A 161 13.75 8.40 0.17
CA GLY A 161 13.19 7.12 -0.25
C GLY A 161 13.83 5.98 0.54
N LEU A 162 13.09 4.93 0.84
CA LEU A 162 13.53 3.83 1.70
C LEU A 162 13.78 2.57 0.86
N TYR A 163 14.89 1.90 1.14
CA TYR A 163 15.18 0.53 0.67
C TYR A 163 15.84 -0.27 1.80
N ILE A 164 15.90 -1.59 1.65
CA ILE A 164 16.57 -2.47 2.63
C ILE A 164 17.97 -2.81 2.13
N ARG A 165 18.98 -2.51 2.95
CA ARG A 165 20.37 -2.86 2.66
C ARG A 165 20.59 -4.38 2.78
N PRO A 166 21.66 -4.93 2.17
CA PRO A 166 21.99 -6.35 2.29
C PRO A 166 22.20 -6.84 3.73
N ASP A 167 22.57 -5.94 4.65
CA ASP A 167 22.74 -6.23 6.08
C ASP A 167 21.43 -6.18 6.89
N GLY A 168 20.29 -5.93 6.23
CA GLY A 168 18.97 -5.82 6.85
C GLY A 168 18.65 -4.44 7.42
N THR A 169 19.55 -3.45 7.32
CA THR A 169 19.32 -2.09 7.83
C THR A 169 18.64 -1.17 6.81
N ALA A 170 18.06 -0.07 7.29
CA ALA A 170 17.36 0.91 6.47
C ALA A 170 18.33 1.76 5.64
N GLY A 171 18.22 1.67 4.31
CA GLY A 171 18.94 2.51 3.36
C GLY A 171 18.10 3.64 2.79
N TYR A 172 18.75 4.74 2.41
CA TYR A 172 18.08 5.95 1.93
C TYR A 172 18.40 6.25 0.46
N LEU A 173 17.39 6.72 -0.26
CA LEU A 173 17.43 7.11 -1.67
C LEU A 173 17.20 8.61 -1.82
N SER A 174 17.98 9.24 -2.68
CA SER A 174 17.77 10.59 -3.18
C SER A 174 16.56 10.66 -4.13
N LEU A 175 16.24 11.87 -4.60
CA LEU A 175 15.13 12.10 -5.53
C LEU A 175 15.31 11.39 -6.88
N ASP A 176 16.54 11.16 -7.33
CA ASP A 176 16.88 10.40 -8.54
C ASP A 176 17.02 8.88 -8.27
N LEU A 177 16.53 8.41 -7.11
CA LEU A 177 16.48 7.00 -6.71
C LEU A 177 17.86 6.35 -6.59
N GLN A 178 18.89 7.14 -6.31
CA GLN A 178 20.24 6.64 -6.03
C GLN A 178 20.46 6.50 -4.52
N PRO A 179 21.24 5.51 -4.07
CA PRO A 179 21.65 5.43 -2.67
C PRO A 179 22.39 6.70 -2.23
N VAL A 180 21.94 7.31 -1.14
CA VAL A 180 22.65 8.44 -0.51
C VAL A 180 23.91 7.89 0.18
N LYS A 181 25.08 8.39 -0.21
CA LYS A 181 26.37 7.99 0.37
C LYS A 181 26.55 8.60 1.77
N GLY A 182 27.10 7.83 2.71
CA GLY A 182 27.46 8.32 4.05
C GLY A 182 26.39 8.17 5.13
N GLN A 183 25.21 7.63 4.81
CA GLN A 183 24.07 7.57 5.76
C GLN A 183 23.93 6.18 6.40
N GLY A 184 25.05 5.64 6.92
CA GLY A 184 25.12 4.37 7.64
C GLY A 184 26.07 4.49 8.84
N SER A 185 25.52 4.35 10.05
CA SER A 185 26.22 4.25 11.35
C SER A 185 27.49 5.10 11.51
N GLY A 186 27.33 6.41 11.74
CA GLY A 186 28.43 7.33 12.06
C GLY A 186 28.30 8.63 11.29
N MET A 187 27.86 9.68 11.99
CA MET A 187 27.59 10.99 11.43
C MET A 187 28.91 11.75 11.21
N ASP A 188 29.50 11.69 10.01
CA ASP A 188 30.49 12.69 9.61
C ASP A 188 29.78 13.83 8.88
N GLN A 189 29.79 14.98 9.54
CA GLN A 189 29.27 16.26 9.08
C GLN A 189 30.22 16.83 8.02
N ASP A 190 29.90 16.67 6.74
CA ASP A 190 30.15 17.69 5.72
C ASP A 190 29.66 17.22 4.35
N GLY A 191 28.92 18.08 3.64
CA GLY A 191 28.64 17.89 2.22
C GLY A 191 27.20 17.51 1.87
N MET A 192 26.21 18.19 2.45
CA MET A 192 24.88 18.22 1.84
C MET A 192 24.89 19.27 0.72
N GLU A 193 25.36 18.86 -0.46
CA GLU A 193 25.17 19.64 -1.69
C GLU A 193 23.67 19.72 -1.96
N ARG A 194 23.11 20.92 -1.77
CA ARG A 194 21.77 21.27 -2.20
C ARG A 194 21.70 21.08 -3.72
N SER A 195 20.79 20.24 -4.19
CA SER A 195 20.54 20.05 -5.62
C SER A 195 19.94 21.33 -6.22
N GLU A 196 20.79 22.26 -6.62
CA GLU A 196 20.49 23.26 -7.65
C GLU A 196 20.46 22.54 -9.01
N ALA A 197 19.51 22.94 -9.87
CA ALA A 197 19.17 22.27 -11.12
C ALA A 197 20.40 21.84 -11.96
N ALA A 198 20.73 20.55 -11.96
CA ALA A 198 21.85 20.01 -12.72
C ALA A 198 21.40 19.54 -14.11
N PHE A 199 21.85 20.29 -15.12
CA PHE A 199 21.91 19.90 -16.52
C PHE A 199 22.80 18.65 -16.66
N LEU A 200 22.22 17.56 -17.16
CA LEU A 200 22.86 16.39 -17.81
C LEU A 200 24.26 15.97 -17.31
N SER A 201 24.28 15.11 -16.29
CA SER A 201 25.41 14.20 -16.02
C SER A 201 25.02 12.77 -16.46
N LEU A 202 25.85 12.17 -17.32
CA LEU A 202 25.68 10.78 -17.81
C LEU A 202 25.82 9.79 -16.64
N PRO A 203 25.00 8.72 -16.59
CA PRO A 203 25.03 7.79 -15.46
C PRO A 203 26.22 6.83 -15.56
N THR A 204 27.06 6.83 -14.52
CA THR A 204 27.88 5.67 -14.15
C THR A 204 26.96 4.55 -13.65
N ALA A 205 27.27 3.30 -14.03
CA ALA A 205 26.40 2.15 -13.82
C ALA A 205 25.88 2.02 -12.37
N PRO A 206 24.58 1.75 -12.16
CA PRO A 206 24.01 1.66 -10.82
C PRO A 206 24.59 0.44 -10.09
N ALA A 207 24.97 0.65 -8.83
CA ALA A 207 25.13 -0.47 -7.91
C ALA A 207 23.81 -1.26 -7.91
N THR A 208 23.90 -2.55 -8.19
CA THR A 208 22.72 -3.42 -8.28
C THR A 208 22.01 -3.45 -6.93
N LEU A 209 20.88 -2.75 -6.85
CA LEU A 209 19.83 -2.86 -5.82
C LEU A 209 19.17 -4.26 -5.78
N GLN A 210 19.87 -5.29 -6.27
CA GLN A 210 19.42 -6.68 -6.30
C GLN A 210 19.92 -7.47 -5.08
N ASP A 211 21.02 -7.05 -4.44
CA ASP A 211 21.53 -7.70 -3.22
C ASP A 211 20.89 -7.14 -1.94
N GLY A 212 20.20 -6.00 -2.02
CA GLY A 212 19.32 -5.43 -0.98
C GLY A 212 17.87 -5.36 -1.47
N GLY A 213 16.90 -5.54 -0.59
CA GLY A 213 15.49 -5.58 -0.96
C GLY A 213 14.96 -4.21 -1.41
N SER A 214 14.69 -4.03 -2.71
CA SER A 214 13.90 -2.89 -3.20
C SER A 214 12.49 -2.95 -2.62
N LEU A 215 12.02 -1.82 -2.09
CA LEU A 215 10.64 -1.65 -1.63
C LEU A 215 9.78 -0.89 -2.65
N ILE A 216 10.25 -0.73 -3.89
CA ILE A 216 9.57 0.07 -4.91
C ILE A 216 8.53 -0.78 -5.64
N MET A 217 7.29 -0.33 -5.68
CA MET A 217 6.20 -1.00 -6.42
C MET A 217 5.87 -0.27 -7.72
N ASN A 218 5.98 -1.00 -8.85
CA ASN A 218 5.56 -0.55 -10.18
C ASN A 218 4.63 -1.60 -10.80
N PHE A 219 3.38 -1.67 -10.31
CA PHE A 219 2.33 -2.52 -10.90
C PHE A 219 1.10 -1.70 -11.29
N GLY A 220 1.32 -0.41 -11.56
CA GLY A 220 0.30 0.46 -12.09
C GLY A 220 0.01 0.13 -13.54
N GLY A 221 -1.10 -0.56 -13.83
CA GLY A 221 -1.60 -0.63 -15.20
C GLY A 221 -2.05 0.76 -15.62
N SER A 222 -1.26 1.46 -16.42
CA SER A 222 -1.75 2.66 -17.10
C SER A 222 -2.75 2.25 -18.15
N ALA A 223 -3.83 3.01 -18.30
CA ALA A 223 -4.82 2.73 -19.32
C ALA A 223 -5.23 4.01 -20.06
N PRO A 224 -5.53 3.90 -21.37
CA PRO A 224 -6.18 4.97 -22.10
C PRO A 224 -7.60 5.22 -21.54
N PRO A 225 -8.21 6.37 -21.82
CA PRO A 225 -9.59 6.60 -21.40
C PRO A 225 -10.51 5.50 -21.96
N PRO A 226 -11.51 5.03 -21.20
CA PRO A 226 -12.56 4.17 -21.76
C PRO A 226 -13.24 4.91 -22.91
N HIS A 227 -13.50 4.23 -24.02
CA HIS A 227 -14.40 4.75 -25.05
C HIS A 227 -15.82 4.75 -24.47
N ASN A 228 -16.38 5.93 -24.26
CA ASN A 228 -17.77 6.15 -23.87
C ASN A 228 -18.65 6.50 -25.08
#